data_AF-A0A5N6UJP6-F1
#
_entry.id   AF-A0A5N6UJP6-F1
#
_cell.length_a   1.000
_cell.length_b   1.000
_cell.length_c   1.000
_cell.angle_alpha   90.00
_cell.angle_beta   90.00
_cell.angle_gamma   90.00
#
_symmetry.space_group_name_H-M   'P 1'
#
loop_
_entity.id
_entity.type
_entity.pdbx_description
1 polymer ?
#
loop_
_entity_poly.entity_id
_entity_poly.type
_entity_poly.pdbx_seq_one_letter_code
_entity_poly.pdbx_strand_id
1 'polypeptide(L)'
;MPWERTFTPQWSFEKLHWMQSGKECQRKDWKFAHAHECAIFKNLNPRILPSNARALLRMIVRTGHKKYTTEELDLFSQLETHITEIRDQSPEQWERIALSSKAVKAYSGTDLKEETISAFGAKLELNSFNFTNILSDRIGLYLHPYAALINHSCNYNAAVGFDSDTLYIKATRPIQKGEQIFISYVDATNPVKLRRSELRERYYFDCQCAKCEKDLAEPEHRYLSPEAQNDLSALEGAEMEAYELLNKCSSAVETDPKKTAKRLQTSIKFLRQVGAWPVTEQPLVSLRDELIASLLADQDISSGFVQAAVRYLRVDPVVYGNERHPVRQLHAYALARVAVSLDYGADGGATSLLGMVDMRTEPMLLAWSVLSRLVELEDEACTVPSFKRMVRWLFDDVNERLKGDKRKPKDREDDIRKEWEKMELLVDRALQKEN
;
A
#
# COMPACT_ATOMS: atom_id res chain seq x y z
N MET A 1 33.56 20.52 16.52
CA MET A 1 34.69 20.28 15.60
C MET A 1 34.13 19.90 14.23
N PRO A 2 34.72 20.38 13.13
CA PRO A 2 34.14 20.23 11.80
C PRO A 2 34.88 19.16 10.99
N TRP A 3 34.29 17.95 10.84
CA TRP A 3 34.63 16.98 9.77
C TRP A 3 33.77 15.68 9.70
N GLU A 4 32.71 15.48 10.50
CA GLU A 4 31.85 14.27 10.39
C GLU A 4 30.74 14.34 9.32
N ARG A 5 30.89 15.22 8.31
CA ARG A 5 29.99 15.32 7.15
C ARG A 5 30.66 14.74 5.90
N THR A 6 30.71 13.42 5.80
CA THR A 6 30.94 12.71 4.54
C THR A 6 30.18 11.39 4.57
N PHE A 7 29.01 11.40 3.92
CA PHE A 7 28.20 10.30 3.39
C PHE A 7 28.42 8.88 3.96
N THR A 8 27.45 8.44 4.75
CA THR A 8 26.89 7.09 4.68
C THR A 8 25.37 7.21 4.52
N PRO A 9 24.77 6.82 3.38
CA PRO A 9 23.32 6.83 3.20
C PRO A 9 22.77 5.45 3.56
N GLN A 10 22.68 5.15 4.85
CA GLN A 10 21.56 4.35 5.31
C GLN A 10 20.54 5.38 5.79
N TRP A 11 19.37 5.37 5.15
CA TRP A 11 18.20 6.13 5.54
C TRP A 11 17.95 5.98 7.05
N SER A 12 18.54 6.86 7.84
CA SER A 12 18.23 6.95 9.26
C SER A 12 16.87 7.63 9.35
N PHE A 13 15.87 6.78 9.54
CA PHE A 13 14.52 7.11 10.00
C PHE A 13 14.50 7.79 11.39
N GLU A 14 15.56 8.51 11.79
CA GLU A 14 15.74 9.01 13.16
C GLU A 14 15.32 10.47 13.35
N LYS A 15 14.69 11.11 12.36
CA LYS A 15 14.01 12.40 12.54
C LYS A 15 12.59 12.45 11.98
N LEU A 16 11.89 11.31 12.01
CA LEU A 16 10.44 11.25 11.98
C LEU A 16 9.98 10.62 13.31
N HIS A 17 9.25 11.40 14.09
CA HIS A 17 8.89 11.15 15.49
C HIS A 17 7.90 9.98 15.74
N TRP A 18 8.02 8.83 15.06
CA TRP A 18 7.01 7.76 15.13
C TRP A 18 7.50 6.37 15.52
N MET A 19 8.73 6.21 16.02
CA MET A 19 9.06 5.07 16.88
C MET A 19 9.18 5.56 18.32
N GLN A 20 8.05 5.68 19.02
CA GLN A 20 8.09 5.39 20.46
C GLN A 20 8.29 3.88 20.63
N SER A 21 9.44 3.31 20.26
CA SER A 21 9.92 2.08 20.90
C SER A 21 10.47 2.44 22.29
N GLY A 22 9.65 3.14 23.06
CA GLY A 22 9.95 3.59 24.41
C GLY A 22 9.44 2.60 25.45
N LYS A 23 9.83 2.85 26.71
CA LYS A 23 9.30 2.14 27.89
C LYS A 23 7.76 2.10 27.91
N GLU A 24 7.08 3.05 27.28
CA GLU A 24 5.63 3.10 27.21
C GLU A 24 5.03 1.98 26.35
N CYS A 25 5.54 1.76 25.14
CA CYS A 25 5.06 0.66 24.28
C CYS A 25 5.37 -0.70 24.90
N GLN A 26 6.55 -0.85 25.51
CA GLN A 26 6.89 -2.06 26.27
C GLN A 26 5.88 -2.29 27.42
N ARG A 27 5.58 -1.25 28.21
CA ARG A 27 4.64 -1.33 29.34
C ARG A 27 3.22 -1.68 28.89
N LYS A 28 2.76 -1.06 27.80
CA LYS A 28 1.44 -1.32 27.22
C LYS A 28 1.32 -2.77 26.73
N ASP A 29 2.26 -3.24 25.89
CA ASP A 29 2.21 -4.61 25.35
C ASP A 29 2.44 -5.66 26.45
N TRP A 30 3.28 -5.37 27.45
CA TRP A 30 3.46 -6.24 28.62
C TRP A 30 2.14 -6.51 29.33
N LYS A 31 1.36 -5.47 29.62
CA LYS A 31 0.04 -5.59 30.27
C LYS A 31 -1.00 -6.25 29.35
N PHE A 32 -0.93 -5.96 28.05
CA PHE A 32 -1.88 -6.42 27.04
C PHE A 32 -1.74 -7.92 26.72
N ALA A 33 -0.51 -8.38 26.44
CA ALA A 33 -0.24 -9.75 25.99
C ALA A 33 1.14 -10.28 26.40
N HIS A 34 2.21 -9.51 26.22
CA HIS A 34 3.59 -10.03 26.19
C HIS A 34 4.02 -10.76 27.46
N ALA A 35 3.56 -10.32 28.64
CA ALA A 35 3.86 -10.97 29.92
C ALA A 35 3.50 -12.47 29.94
N HIS A 36 2.47 -12.86 29.19
CA HIS A 36 1.93 -14.22 29.17
C HIS A 36 2.58 -15.12 28.09
N GLU A 37 3.28 -14.54 27.13
CA GLU A 37 3.90 -15.26 26.00
C GLU A 37 5.44 -15.19 26.01
N CYS A 38 6.04 -14.28 26.79
CA CYS A 38 7.48 -14.08 26.84
C CYS A 38 8.27 -15.37 27.20
N ALA A 39 7.81 -16.11 28.21
CA ALA A 39 8.44 -17.37 28.61
C ALA A 39 8.33 -18.45 27.51
N ILE A 40 7.21 -18.48 26.77
CA ILE A 40 7.00 -19.40 25.66
C ILE A 40 8.03 -19.12 24.56
N PHE A 41 8.14 -17.86 24.12
CA PHE A 41 9.11 -17.48 23.08
C PHE A 41 10.56 -17.66 23.54
N LYS A 42 10.87 -17.44 24.82
CA LYS A 42 12.20 -17.73 25.39
C LYS A 42 12.55 -19.22 25.25
N ASN A 43 11.61 -20.12 25.50
CA ASN A 43 11.83 -21.57 25.40
C ASN A 43 11.87 -22.06 23.95
N LEU A 44 11.21 -21.36 23.02
CA LEU A 44 11.22 -21.70 21.60
C LEU A 44 12.52 -21.27 20.90
N ASN A 45 13.21 -20.25 21.42
CA ASN A 45 14.44 -19.73 20.82
C ASN A 45 15.47 -20.85 20.52
N PRO A 46 16.05 -20.91 19.31
CA PRO A 46 16.02 -19.91 18.23
C PRO A 46 14.88 -20.08 17.20
N ARG A 47 13.88 -20.93 17.47
CA ARG A 47 12.77 -21.16 16.53
C ARG A 47 11.83 -19.95 16.52
N ILE A 48 11.60 -19.40 15.33
CA ILE A 48 10.68 -18.29 15.10
C ILE A 48 9.40 -18.85 14.47
N LEU A 49 8.27 -18.67 15.16
CA LEU A 49 6.97 -19.07 14.63
C LEU A 49 6.53 -18.14 13.49
N PRO A 50 5.83 -18.65 12.46
CA PRO A 50 5.19 -17.82 11.43
C PRO A 50 4.26 -16.78 12.04
N SER A 51 4.04 -15.66 11.33
CA SER A 51 3.20 -14.54 11.83
C SER A 51 1.78 -14.97 12.24
N ASN A 52 1.12 -15.81 11.44
CA ASN A 52 -0.21 -16.35 11.77
C ASN A 52 -0.18 -17.19 13.05
N ALA A 53 0.84 -18.03 13.23
CA ALA A 53 1.00 -18.86 14.43
C ALA A 53 1.28 -18.02 15.68
N ARG A 54 2.06 -16.93 15.57
CA ARG A 54 2.29 -15.98 16.67
C ARG A 54 1.00 -15.25 17.06
N ALA A 55 0.23 -14.79 16.09
CA ALA A 55 -1.06 -14.14 16.33
C ALA A 55 -2.06 -15.12 16.96
N LEU A 56 -2.17 -16.35 16.44
CA LEU A 56 -3.01 -17.39 17.00
C LEU A 56 -2.60 -17.76 18.44
N LEU A 57 -1.30 -17.93 18.70
CA LEU A 57 -0.78 -18.15 20.06
C LEU A 57 -1.22 -17.03 21.01
N ARG A 58 -1.03 -15.78 20.60
CA ARG A 58 -1.43 -14.60 21.38
C ARG A 58 -2.93 -14.58 21.64
N MET A 59 -3.76 -14.93 20.65
CA MET A 59 -5.21 -15.05 20.83
C MET A 59 -5.56 -16.10 21.90
N ILE A 60 -4.99 -17.31 21.79
CA ILE A 60 -5.27 -18.42 22.70
C ILE A 60 -4.80 -18.14 24.13
N VAL A 61 -3.58 -17.62 24.30
CA VAL A 61 -3.03 -17.27 25.61
C VAL A 61 -3.87 -16.17 26.28
N ARG A 62 -4.28 -15.14 25.51
CA ARG A 62 -5.16 -14.08 26.03
C ARG A 62 -6.54 -14.61 26.43
N THR A 63 -7.10 -15.55 25.68
CA THR A 63 -8.37 -16.23 26.05
C THR A 63 -8.22 -16.98 27.37
N GLY A 64 -7.16 -17.77 27.55
CA GLY A 64 -6.89 -18.49 28.80
C GLY A 64 -6.75 -17.58 30.02
N HIS A 65 -6.17 -16.39 29.82
CA HIS A 65 -6.05 -15.35 30.85
C HIS A 65 -7.26 -14.41 30.97
N LYS A 66 -8.37 -14.70 30.29
CA LYS A 66 -9.62 -13.91 30.30
C LYS A 66 -9.37 -12.43 29.99
N LYS A 67 -8.53 -12.16 28.97
CA LYS A 67 -8.14 -10.81 28.54
C LYS A 67 -9.08 -10.20 27.49
N TYR A 68 -10.15 -10.92 27.13
CA TYR A 68 -11.20 -10.45 26.25
C TYR A 68 -12.49 -10.29 27.06
N THR A 69 -13.26 -9.27 26.70
CA THR A 69 -14.64 -9.08 27.18
C THR A 69 -15.57 -10.12 26.55
N THR A 70 -16.74 -10.33 27.15
CA THR A 70 -17.76 -11.23 26.61
C THR A 70 -18.21 -10.76 25.23
N GLU A 71 -18.40 -9.45 25.07
CA GLU A 71 -18.83 -8.81 23.83
C GLU A 71 -17.82 -9.03 22.70
N GLU A 72 -16.51 -8.91 22.98
CA GLU A 72 -15.45 -9.20 22.00
C GLU A 72 -15.46 -10.66 21.56
N LEU A 73 -15.65 -11.59 22.51
CA LEU A 73 -15.71 -13.02 22.21
C LEU A 73 -16.97 -13.40 21.42
N ASP A 74 -18.10 -12.78 21.74
CA ASP A 74 -19.37 -12.99 21.04
C ASP A 74 -19.28 -12.49 19.59
N LEU A 75 -18.72 -11.31 19.37
CA LEU A 75 -18.45 -10.81 18.01
C LEU A 75 -17.47 -11.72 17.26
N PHE A 76 -16.39 -12.14 17.92
CA PHE A 76 -15.42 -13.07 17.32
C PHE A 76 -16.07 -14.43 17.00
N SER A 77 -17.02 -14.89 17.82
CA SER A 77 -17.72 -16.15 17.62
C SER A 77 -18.56 -16.17 16.34
N GLN A 78 -19.07 -15.00 15.94
CA GLN A 78 -19.90 -14.81 14.75
C GLN A 78 -19.12 -14.71 13.43
N LEU A 79 -17.79 -14.53 13.50
CA LEU A 79 -16.97 -14.44 12.29
C LEU A 79 -16.98 -15.74 11.50
N GLU A 80 -17.04 -15.61 10.19
CA GLU A 80 -17.01 -16.74 9.26
C GLU A 80 -15.65 -17.46 9.31
N THR A 81 -15.71 -18.77 9.12
CA THR A 81 -14.56 -19.67 9.11
C THR A 81 -14.28 -20.29 7.76
N HIS A 82 -15.29 -20.42 6.88
CA HIS A 82 -15.25 -21.24 5.66
C HIS A 82 -14.48 -22.56 5.85
N ILE A 83 -14.57 -23.16 7.05
CA ILE A 83 -13.67 -24.26 7.43
C ILE A 83 -13.96 -25.52 6.62
N THR A 84 -15.20 -25.67 6.14
CA THR A 84 -15.60 -26.74 5.23
C THR A 84 -14.96 -26.53 3.87
N GLU A 85 -15.08 -25.33 3.30
CA GLU A 85 -14.50 -24.96 2.01
C GLU A 85 -12.96 -25.02 2.04
N ILE A 86 -12.33 -24.56 3.12
CA ILE A 86 -10.88 -24.69 3.33
C ILE A 86 -10.45 -26.15 3.27
N ARG A 87 -11.18 -27.07 3.93
CA ARG A 87 -10.84 -28.50 3.94
C ARG A 87 -11.04 -29.16 2.58
N ASP A 88 -12.11 -28.79 1.89
CA ASP A 88 -12.53 -29.45 0.66
C ASP A 88 -11.81 -28.89 -0.59
N GLN A 89 -11.51 -27.59 -0.59
CA GLN A 89 -11.01 -26.85 -1.76
C GLN A 89 -9.56 -26.39 -1.59
N SER A 90 -9.02 -26.34 -0.36
CA SER A 90 -7.68 -25.79 -0.08
C SER A 90 -6.85 -26.62 0.91
N PRO A 91 -6.43 -27.86 0.55
CA PRO A 91 -5.71 -28.75 1.45
C PRO A 91 -4.44 -28.15 2.07
N GLU A 92 -3.68 -27.35 1.31
CA GLU A 92 -2.47 -26.67 1.80
C GLU A 92 -2.78 -25.63 2.89
N GLN A 93 -3.89 -24.90 2.75
CA GLN A 93 -4.35 -23.95 3.76
C GLN A 93 -4.79 -24.68 5.03
N TRP A 94 -5.55 -25.77 4.87
CA TRP A 94 -5.95 -26.60 6.00
C TRP A 94 -4.74 -27.18 6.74
N GLU A 95 -3.74 -27.69 6.02
CA GLU A 95 -2.51 -28.22 6.61
C GLU A 95 -1.76 -27.15 7.42
N ARG A 96 -1.64 -25.93 6.89
CA ARG A 96 -1.02 -24.80 7.60
C ARG A 96 -1.78 -24.45 8.89
N ILE A 97 -3.11 -24.40 8.85
CA ILE A 97 -3.95 -24.13 10.02
C ILE A 97 -3.82 -25.26 11.06
N ALA A 98 -3.88 -26.51 10.63
CA ALA A 98 -3.78 -27.68 11.50
C ALA A 98 -2.40 -27.77 12.18
N LEU A 99 -1.32 -27.57 11.42
CA LEU A 99 0.05 -27.57 11.96
C LEU A 99 0.25 -26.43 12.97
N SER A 100 -0.23 -25.22 12.64
CA SER A 100 -0.19 -24.08 13.56
C SER A 100 -1.01 -24.35 14.82
N SER A 101 -2.16 -25.00 14.70
CA SER A 101 -3.04 -25.32 15.83
C SER A 101 -2.41 -26.33 16.78
N LYS A 102 -1.79 -27.39 16.25
CA LYS A 102 -1.01 -28.36 17.02
C LYS A 102 0.13 -27.70 17.80
N ALA A 103 0.90 -26.86 17.11
CA ALA A 103 2.00 -26.12 17.72
C ALA A 103 1.51 -25.18 18.83
N VAL A 104 0.47 -24.38 18.56
CA VAL A 104 -0.12 -23.45 19.53
C VAL A 104 -0.68 -24.19 20.74
N LYS A 105 -1.37 -25.33 20.55
CA LYS A 105 -1.86 -26.17 21.65
C LYS A 105 -0.70 -26.62 22.56
N ALA A 106 0.37 -27.14 21.97
CA ALA A 106 1.53 -27.62 22.70
C ALA A 106 2.25 -26.50 23.46
N TYR A 107 2.38 -25.31 22.86
CA TYR A 107 3.16 -24.20 23.44
C TYR A 107 2.38 -23.35 24.45
N SER A 108 1.07 -23.21 24.27
CA SER A 108 0.24 -22.39 25.16
C SER A 108 -0.12 -23.07 26.48
N GLY A 109 -0.06 -24.41 26.54
CA GLY A 109 -0.54 -25.17 27.70
C GLY A 109 -2.05 -25.07 27.92
N THR A 110 -2.81 -24.70 26.88
CA THR A 110 -4.27 -24.53 26.96
C THR A 110 -5.02 -25.86 27.00
N ASP A 111 -6.13 -25.89 27.73
CA ASP A 111 -7.08 -27.01 27.72
C ASP A 111 -8.02 -27.00 26.50
N LEU A 112 -7.98 -25.95 25.67
CA LEU A 112 -8.80 -25.86 24.45
C LEU A 112 -8.49 -27.02 23.50
N LYS A 113 -9.55 -27.59 22.91
CA LYS A 113 -9.43 -28.65 21.92
C LYS A 113 -8.74 -28.13 20.65
N GLU A 114 -8.04 -29.00 19.94
CA GLU A 114 -7.31 -28.62 18.72
C GLU A 114 -8.27 -28.09 17.65
N GLU A 115 -9.47 -28.65 17.57
CA GLU A 115 -10.55 -28.21 16.68
C GLU A 115 -10.97 -26.76 16.98
N THR A 116 -11.04 -26.38 18.26
CA THR A 116 -11.34 -25.00 18.67
C THR A 116 -10.21 -24.05 18.25
N ILE A 117 -8.95 -24.46 18.43
CA ILE A 117 -7.79 -23.65 18.02
C ILE A 117 -7.75 -23.52 16.49
N SER A 118 -8.18 -24.57 15.77
CA SER A 118 -8.25 -24.56 14.31
C SER A 118 -9.34 -23.62 13.81
N ALA A 119 -10.49 -23.56 14.48
CA ALA A 119 -11.53 -22.57 14.22
C ALA A 119 -11.02 -21.14 14.47
N PHE A 120 -10.22 -20.90 15.52
CA PHE A 120 -9.56 -19.60 15.73
C PHE A 120 -8.60 -19.27 14.58
N GLY A 121 -7.82 -20.25 14.11
CA GLY A 121 -6.90 -20.10 12.98
C GLY A 121 -7.64 -19.75 11.68
N ALA A 122 -8.70 -20.47 11.36
CA ALA A 122 -9.54 -20.22 10.19
C ALA A 122 -10.12 -18.79 10.22
N LYS A 123 -10.67 -18.36 11.37
CA LYS A 123 -11.15 -16.99 11.55
C LYS A 123 -10.05 -15.95 11.35
N LEU A 124 -8.87 -16.19 11.93
CA LEU A 124 -7.74 -15.27 11.78
C LEU A 124 -7.33 -15.10 10.31
N GLU A 125 -7.26 -16.18 9.54
CA GLU A 125 -6.85 -16.09 8.13
C GLU A 125 -7.88 -15.34 7.25
N LEU A 126 -9.17 -15.56 7.49
CA LEU A 126 -10.26 -14.96 6.71
C LEU A 126 -10.61 -13.52 7.11
N ASN A 127 -10.48 -13.19 8.39
CA ASN A 127 -11.04 -11.96 8.95
C ASN A 127 -9.96 -10.94 9.34
N SER A 128 -8.68 -11.23 9.10
CA SER A 128 -7.59 -10.31 9.40
C SER A 128 -7.33 -9.30 8.29
N PHE A 129 -7.03 -8.08 8.72
CA PHE A 129 -6.56 -6.98 7.90
C PHE A 129 -5.04 -6.99 7.83
N ASN A 130 -4.50 -6.57 6.69
CA ASN A 130 -3.10 -6.18 6.61
C ASN A 130 -2.89 -4.96 7.51
N PHE A 131 -2.14 -5.10 8.59
CA PHE A 131 -1.82 -3.98 9.46
C PHE A 131 -0.78 -3.11 8.77
N THR A 132 -1.12 -1.87 8.46
CA THR A 132 -0.23 -0.94 7.77
C THR A 132 0.18 0.23 8.63
N ASN A 133 1.33 0.84 8.30
CA ASN A 133 1.67 2.15 8.84
C ASN A 133 0.89 3.26 8.12
N ILE A 134 1.13 4.52 8.50
CA ILE A 134 0.47 5.69 7.91
C ILE A 134 0.86 5.97 6.45
N LEU A 135 1.89 5.31 5.93
CA LEU A 135 2.32 5.34 4.53
C LEU A 135 1.82 4.10 3.76
N SER A 136 0.91 3.32 4.35
CA SER A 136 0.36 2.08 3.81
C SER A 136 1.34 0.90 3.69
N ASP A 137 2.53 0.98 4.28
CA ASP A 137 3.45 -0.17 4.33
C ASP A 137 2.93 -1.22 5.29
N ARG A 138 2.92 -2.49 4.86
CA ARG A 138 2.49 -3.61 5.71
C ARG A 138 3.51 -3.87 6.83
N ILE A 139 3.07 -3.76 8.07
CA ILE A 139 3.87 -4.02 9.28
C ILE A 139 3.37 -5.23 10.09
N GLY A 140 2.21 -5.80 9.76
CA GLY A 140 1.72 -6.99 10.45
C GLY A 140 0.32 -7.45 10.05
N LEU A 141 -0.36 -8.08 11.00
CA LEU A 141 -1.74 -8.56 10.91
C LEU A 141 -2.57 -7.88 12.00
N TYR A 142 -3.81 -7.53 11.66
CA TYR A 142 -4.74 -6.91 12.59
C TYR A 142 -6.08 -7.62 12.53
N LEU A 143 -6.64 -8.02 13.68
CA LEU A 143 -7.97 -8.62 13.74
C LEU A 143 -8.85 -7.76 14.65
N HIS A 144 -9.95 -7.26 14.08
CA HIS A 144 -10.95 -6.50 14.80
C HIS A 144 -12.33 -7.05 14.47
N PRO A 145 -12.94 -7.87 15.36
CA PRO A 145 -14.15 -8.62 15.05
C PRO A 145 -15.29 -7.75 14.48
N TYR A 146 -15.51 -6.56 15.04
CA TYR A 146 -16.55 -5.66 14.55
C TYR A 146 -16.27 -5.13 13.13
N ALA A 147 -15.00 -4.87 12.79
CA ALA A 147 -14.65 -4.34 11.47
C ALA A 147 -14.67 -5.45 10.40
N ALA A 148 -14.37 -6.69 10.80
CA ALA A 148 -14.41 -7.86 9.93
C ALA A 148 -15.83 -8.21 9.43
N LEU A 149 -16.88 -7.67 10.05
CA LEU A 149 -18.27 -7.82 9.57
C LEU A 149 -18.56 -7.04 8.27
N ILE A 150 -17.68 -6.14 7.86
CA ILE A 150 -17.91 -5.26 6.70
C ILE A 150 -17.59 -6.01 5.43
N ASN A 151 -18.59 -6.19 4.58
CA ASN A 151 -18.49 -6.94 3.34
C ASN A 151 -17.61 -6.26 2.28
N HIS A 152 -17.24 -7.07 1.30
CA HIS A 152 -16.50 -6.64 0.14
C HIS A 152 -17.37 -6.01 -0.95
N SER A 153 -16.87 -4.96 -1.60
CA SER A 153 -17.26 -4.56 -2.96
C SER A 153 -16.04 -4.00 -3.68
N CYS A 154 -15.87 -4.32 -4.95
CA CYS A 154 -14.84 -3.68 -5.79
C CYS A 154 -15.21 -2.24 -6.16
N ASN A 155 -16.51 -1.89 -6.03
CA ASN A 155 -17.00 -0.51 -6.03
C ASN A 155 -17.31 -0.08 -4.58
N TYR A 156 -16.29 -0.11 -3.73
CA TYR A 156 -16.41 0.18 -2.30
C TYR A 156 -16.77 1.64 -2.04
N ASN A 157 -17.39 1.89 -0.89
CA ASN A 157 -17.78 3.23 -0.44
C ASN A 157 -17.06 3.65 0.86
N ALA A 158 -16.18 2.80 1.39
CA ALA A 158 -15.31 3.11 2.51
C ALA A 158 -13.90 2.51 2.33
N ALA A 159 -12.90 3.19 2.90
CA ALA A 159 -11.51 2.76 2.92
C ALA A 159 -11.04 2.52 4.35
N VAL A 160 -10.15 1.54 4.51
CA VAL A 160 -9.51 1.19 5.78
C VAL A 160 -8.15 1.89 5.86
N GLY A 161 -7.82 2.44 7.02
CA GLY A 161 -6.48 2.96 7.32
C GLY A 161 -6.16 2.82 8.80
N PHE A 162 -4.87 2.87 9.15
CA PHE A 162 -4.42 2.72 10.52
C PHE A 162 -3.73 3.99 11.00
N ASP A 163 -4.02 4.38 12.25
CA ASP A 163 -3.24 5.38 12.98
C ASP A 163 -2.73 4.73 14.27
N SER A 164 -1.44 4.39 14.29
CA SER A 164 -0.86 3.54 15.33
C SER A 164 -1.62 2.20 15.44
N ASP A 165 -2.11 1.82 16.61
CA ASP A 165 -2.86 0.58 16.87
C ASP A 165 -4.37 0.71 16.61
N THR A 166 -4.83 1.85 16.11
CA THR A 166 -6.25 2.13 15.87
C THR A 166 -6.62 2.00 14.39
N LEU A 167 -7.64 1.19 14.11
CA LEU A 167 -8.23 1.03 12.78
C LEU A 167 -9.28 2.12 12.52
N TYR A 168 -9.19 2.77 11.37
CA TYR A 168 -10.14 3.76 10.87
C TYR A 168 -10.83 3.23 9.63
N ILE A 169 -12.14 3.45 9.54
CA ILE A 169 -12.94 3.20 8.34
C ILE A 169 -13.59 4.52 7.95
N LYS A 170 -13.27 5.01 6.76
CA LYS A 170 -13.73 6.32 6.28
C LYS A 170 -14.47 6.19 4.98
N ALA A 171 -15.64 6.82 4.90
CA ALA A 171 -16.42 6.85 3.68
C ALA A 171 -15.66 7.59 2.56
N THR A 172 -15.57 6.99 1.38
CA THR A 172 -14.90 7.57 0.19
C THR A 172 -15.85 8.41 -0.66
N ARG A 173 -17.15 8.35 -0.34
CA ARG A 173 -18.24 9.13 -0.91
C ARG A 173 -19.39 9.19 0.11
N PRO A 174 -20.39 10.08 -0.06
CA PRO A 174 -21.61 10.01 0.73
C PRO A 174 -22.26 8.61 0.66
N ILE A 175 -22.73 8.12 1.81
CA ILE A 175 -23.40 6.82 1.97
C ILE A 175 -24.84 7.10 2.42
N GLN A 176 -25.81 6.58 1.68
CA GLN A 176 -27.23 6.83 1.96
C GLN A 176 -27.71 6.01 3.17
N LYS A 177 -28.77 6.48 3.85
CA LYS A 177 -29.41 5.71 4.93
C LYS A 177 -29.90 4.36 4.38
N GLY A 178 -29.47 3.27 5.01
CA GLY A 178 -29.80 1.90 4.59
C GLY A 178 -28.88 1.33 3.51
N GLU A 179 -27.96 2.14 2.95
CA GLU A 179 -26.90 1.64 2.10
C GLU A 179 -25.87 0.89 2.94
N GLN A 180 -25.46 -0.28 2.47
CA GLN A 180 -24.42 -1.08 3.14
C GLN A 180 -23.05 -0.42 2.99
N ILE A 181 -22.24 -0.48 4.04
CA ILE A 181 -20.84 -0.07 4.00
C ILE A 181 -20.03 -1.22 3.39
N PHE A 182 -19.22 -0.91 2.39
CA PHE A 182 -18.32 -1.86 1.73
C PHE A 182 -16.89 -1.35 1.74
N ILE A 183 -15.95 -2.26 1.94
CA ILE A 183 -14.51 -2.05 1.76
C ILE A 183 -13.99 -2.96 0.64
N SER A 184 -12.78 -2.69 0.15
CA SER A 184 -12.12 -3.63 -0.78
C SER A 184 -11.25 -4.62 0.01
N TYR A 185 -11.35 -5.91 -0.32
CA TYR A 185 -10.52 -6.97 0.24
C TYR A 185 -9.29 -7.27 -0.62
N VAL A 186 -9.37 -6.87 -1.89
CA VAL A 186 -8.39 -7.05 -2.95
C VAL A 186 -8.08 -5.70 -3.58
N ASP A 187 -7.06 -5.61 -4.42
CA ASP A 187 -6.84 -4.40 -5.21
C ASP A 187 -7.96 -4.26 -6.26
N ALA A 188 -8.79 -3.23 -6.11
CA ALA A 188 -9.92 -2.97 -7.00
C ALA A 188 -9.50 -2.47 -8.40
N THR A 189 -8.23 -2.11 -8.57
CA THR A 189 -7.64 -1.68 -9.85
C THR A 189 -7.28 -2.87 -10.75
N ASN A 190 -7.17 -4.09 -10.19
CA ASN A 190 -6.88 -5.29 -10.95
C ASN A 190 -8.03 -5.68 -11.92
N PRO A 191 -7.72 -6.41 -13.00
CA PRO A 191 -8.72 -6.96 -13.91
C PRO A 191 -9.72 -7.86 -13.18
N VAL A 192 -10.94 -7.94 -13.70
CA VAL A 192 -12.05 -8.63 -13.01
C VAL A 192 -11.78 -10.11 -12.80
N LYS A 193 -11.07 -10.76 -13.74
CA LYS A 193 -10.64 -12.16 -13.60
C LYS A 193 -9.72 -12.34 -12.39
N LEU A 194 -8.71 -11.49 -12.25
CA LEU A 194 -7.75 -11.56 -11.14
C LEU A 194 -8.43 -11.26 -9.80
N ARG A 195 -9.27 -10.21 -9.74
CA ARG A 195 -10.04 -9.88 -8.54
C ARG A 195 -10.94 -11.03 -8.09
N ARG A 196 -11.68 -11.66 -9.01
CA ARG A 196 -12.55 -12.81 -8.69
C ARG A 196 -11.75 -14.06 -8.32
N SER A 197 -10.59 -14.30 -8.95
CA SER A 197 -9.71 -15.41 -8.57
C SER A 197 -9.25 -15.26 -7.13
N GLU A 198 -8.69 -14.09 -6.77
CA GLU A 198 -8.22 -13.82 -5.41
C GLU A 198 -9.35 -13.92 -4.37
N LEU A 199 -10.55 -13.43 -4.71
CA LEU A 199 -11.71 -13.52 -3.82
C LEU A 199 -12.19 -14.96 -3.63
N ARG A 200 -12.22 -15.78 -4.68
CA ARG A 200 -12.58 -17.21 -4.57
C ARG A 200 -11.53 -17.99 -3.78
N GLU A 201 -10.25 -17.79 -4.08
CA GLU A 201 -9.15 -18.51 -3.44
C GLU A 201 -9.05 -18.20 -1.95
N ARG A 202 -9.26 -16.93 -1.56
CA ARG A 202 -9.05 -16.50 -0.18
C ARG A 202 -10.33 -16.40 0.66
N TYR A 203 -11.46 -16.07 0.04
CA TYR A 203 -12.71 -15.75 0.73
C TYR A 203 -13.90 -16.60 0.24
N TYR A 204 -13.69 -17.54 -0.68
CA TYR A 204 -14.68 -18.54 -1.08
C TYR A 204 -16.00 -17.97 -1.65
N PHE A 205 -15.96 -16.79 -2.29
CA PHE A 205 -17.11 -16.21 -2.95
C PHE A 205 -16.77 -15.54 -4.30
N ASP A 206 -17.76 -15.46 -5.19
CA ASP A 206 -17.68 -14.70 -6.43
C ASP A 206 -18.34 -13.32 -6.26
N CYS A 207 -17.56 -12.24 -6.36
CA CYS A 207 -18.13 -10.89 -6.27
C CYS A 207 -19.07 -10.60 -7.45
N GLN A 208 -20.23 -10.02 -7.14
CA GLN A 208 -21.28 -9.60 -8.09
C GLN A 208 -21.57 -8.08 -8.00
N CYS A 209 -20.59 -7.28 -7.55
CA CYS A 209 -20.80 -5.84 -7.47
C CYS A 209 -20.90 -5.20 -8.87
N ALA A 210 -21.49 -4.01 -8.95
CA ALA A 210 -21.66 -3.27 -10.20
C ALA A 210 -20.37 -3.07 -11.02
N LYS A 211 -19.20 -2.95 -10.35
CA LYS A 211 -17.91 -2.90 -11.06
C LYS A 211 -17.55 -4.25 -11.71
N CYS A 212 -17.75 -5.37 -11.01
CA CYS A 212 -17.53 -6.69 -11.60
C CYS A 212 -18.46 -6.96 -12.78
N GLU A 213 -19.76 -6.62 -12.64
CA GLU A 213 -20.73 -6.81 -13.72
C GLU A 213 -20.37 -5.98 -14.96
N LYS A 214 -20.00 -4.71 -14.75
CA LYS A 214 -19.55 -3.83 -15.82
C LYS A 214 -18.27 -4.35 -16.50
N ASP A 215 -17.25 -4.68 -15.71
CA ASP A 215 -15.95 -5.15 -16.23
C ASP A 215 -16.06 -6.52 -16.92
N LEU A 216 -17.10 -7.33 -16.63
CA LEU A 216 -17.39 -8.57 -17.36
C LEU A 216 -18.12 -8.31 -18.69
N ALA A 217 -18.92 -7.25 -18.76
CA ALA A 217 -19.65 -6.86 -19.96
C ALA A 217 -18.76 -6.10 -20.97
N GLU A 218 -17.76 -5.35 -20.48
CA GLU A 218 -16.76 -4.65 -21.28
C GLU A 218 -15.44 -5.44 -21.24
N PRO A 219 -15.04 -6.15 -22.32
CA PRO A 219 -13.86 -7.01 -22.30
C PRO A 219 -12.59 -6.29 -21.85
N GLU A 220 -11.75 -7.02 -21.12
CA GLU A 220 -10.35 -6.66 -20.87
C GLU A 220 -9.69 -6.31 -22.22
N HIS A 221 -8.84 -5.28 -22.24
CA HIS A 221 -8.15 -4.79 -23.44
C HIS A 221 -9.01 -4.12 -24.53
N ARG A 222 -10.17 -3.54 -24.20
CA ARG A 222 -10.98 -2.70 -25.12
C ARG A 222 -10.22 -1.55 -25.81
N TYR A 223 -9.05 -1.17 -25.30
CA TYR A 223 -8.16 -0.16 -25.85
C TYR A 223 -7.31 -0.66 -27.03
N LEU A 224 -7.29 -1.97 -27.30
CA LEU A 224 -6.57 -2.56 -28.42
C LEU A 224 -7.29 -2.28 -29.74
N SER A 225 -6.53 -2.19 -30.83
CA SER A 225 -7.10 -2.17 -32.17
C SER A 225 -7.75 -3.53 -32.51
N PRO A 226 -8.71 -3.58 -33.45
CA PRO A 226 -9.32 -4.84 -33.88
C PRO A 226 -8.31 -5.89 -34.34
N GLU A 227 -7.19 -5.46 -34.94
CA GLU A 227 -6.12 -6.35 -35.40
C GLU A 227 -5.36 -6.97 -34.22
N ALA A 228 -5.08 -6.20 -33.17
CA ALA A 228 -4.42 -6.68 -31.96
C ALA A 228 -5.33 -7.57 -31.10
N GLN A 229 -6.65 -7.48 -31.27
CA GLN A 229 -7.62 -8.37 -30.60
C GLN A 229 -7.70 -9.77 -31.23
N ASN A 230 -7.16 -9.97 -32.44
CA ASN A 230 -7.23 -11.26 -33.14
C ASN A 230 -6.22 -12.30 -32.61
N ASP A 231 -5.13 -11.86 -31.97
CA ASP A 231 -4.14 -12.74 -31.32
C ASP A 231 -3.60 -12.06 -30.05
N LEU A 232 -4.17 -12.46 -28.91
CA LEU A 232 -3.80 -11.93 -27.59
C LEU A 232 -2.63 -12.68 -26.94
N SER A 233 -2.10 -13.73 -27.55
CA SER A 233 -1.13 -14.63 -26.90
C SER A 233 0.14 -13.92 -26.43
N ALA A 234 0.65 -12.98 -27.24
CA ALA A 234 1.80 -12.17 -26.89
C ALA A 234 1.50 -11.20 -25.72
N LEU A 235 0.28 -10.66 -25.65
CA LEU A 235 -0.16 -9.77 -24.58
C LEU A 235 -0.36 -10.51 -23.26
N GLU A 236 -1.04 -11.66 -23.31
CA GLU A 236 -1.26 -12.53 -22.15
C GLU A 236 0.08 -13.03 -21.59
N GLY A 237 1.03 -13.39 -22.46
CA GLY A 237 2.40 -13.74 -22.05
C GLY A 237 3.12 -12.58 -21.38
N ALA A 238 3.05 -11.37 -21.97
CA ALA A 238 3.66 -10.17 -21.40
C ALA A 238 3.06 -9.79 -20.03
N GLU A 239 1.74 -9.91 -19.89
CA GLU A 239 1.02 -9.65 -18.64
C GLU A 239 1.44 -10.65 -17.54
N MET A 240 1.49 -11.94 -17.88
CA MET A 240 1.92 -12.99 -16.95
C MET A 240 3.36 -12.74 -16.45
N GLU A 241 4.30 -12.44 -17.35
CA GLU A 241 5.68 -12.12 -16.98
C GLU A 241 5.77 -10.88 -16.09
N ALA A 242 4.93 -9.87 -16.33
CA ALA A 242 4.88 -8.67 -15.50
C ALA A 242 4.37 -8.94 -14.08
N TYR A 243 3.29 -9.73 -13.92
CA TYR A 243 2.82 -10.13 -12.58
C TYR A 243 3.81 -11.04 -11.86
N GLU A 244 4.51 -11.93 -12.58
CA GLU A 244 5.60 -12.70 -11.99
C GLU A 244 6.73 -11.80 -11.48
N LEU A 245 7.09 -10.76 -12.24
CA LEU A 245 8.08 -9.78 -11.82
C LEU A 245 7.64 -9.05 -10.55
N LEU A 246 6.39 -8.60 -10.49
CA LEU A 246 5.80 -7.95 -9.30
C LEU A 246 5.81 -8.86 -8.07
N ASN A 247 5.43 -10.14 -8.25
CA ASN A 247 5.48 -11.14 -7.18
C ASN A 247 6.91 -11.37 -6.68
N LYS A 248 7.90 -11.39 -7.57
CA LYS A 248 9.32 -11.49 -7.21
C LYS A 248 9.81 -10.26 -6.44
N CYS A 249 9.37 -9.05 -6.79
CA CYS A 249 9.71 -7.82 -6.06
C CYS A 249 9.06 -7.77 -4.67
N SER A 250 7.84 -8.30 -4.54
CA SER A 250 7.10 -8.37 -3.27
C SER A 250 7.66 -9.42 -2.31
N SER A 251 8.38 -10.42 -2.82
CA SER A 251 9.09 -11.38 -1.98
C SER A 251 10.31 -10.68 -1.37
N ALA A 252 10.47 -10.74 -0.04
CA ALA A 252 11.53 -10.06 0.72
C ALA A 252 12.97 -10.57 0.44
N VAL A 253 13.22 -11.08 -0.76
CA VAL A 253 14.54 -11.36 -1.29
C VAL A 253 15.23 -10.03 -1.55
N GLU A 254 16.34 -9.79 -0.87
CA GLU A 254 17.18 -8.61 -1.08
C GLU A 254 17.67 -8.61 -2.54
N THR A 255 16.99 -7.84 -3.38
CA THR A 255 17.37 -7.63 -4.77
C THR A 255 18.02 -6.25 -4.88
N ASP A 256 19.11 -6.19 -5.62
CA ASP A 256 19.82 -4.95 -5.97
C ASP A 256 18.82 -3.95 -6.61
N PRO A 257 18.48 -2.83 -5.94
CA PRO A 257 17.43 -1.91 -6.37
C PRO A 257 17.61 -1.41 -7.80
N LYS A 258 18.86 -1.19 -8.21
CA LYS A 258 19.23 -0.78 -9.56
C LYS A 258 18.85 -1.81 -10.62
N LYS A 259 19.13 -3.09 -10.34
CA LYS A 259 18.77 -4.20 -11.25
C LYS A 259 17.27 -4.37 -11.32
N THR A 260 16.59 -4.23 -10.18
CA THR A 260 15.13 -4.29 -10.11
C THR A 260 14.48 -3.17 -10.92
N ALA A 261 14.92 -1.91 -10.73
CA ALA A 261 14.47 -0.77 -11.53
C ALA A 261 14.67 -1.00 -13.04
N LYS A 262 15.82 -1.53 -13.46
CA LYS A 262 16.10 -1.83 -14.88
C LYS A 262 15.17 -2.91 -15.45
N ARG A 263 14.86 -3.95 -14.68
CA ARG A 263 13.91 -5.01 -15.08
C ARG A 263 12.49 -4.47 -15.23
N LEU A 264 12.06 -3.64 -14.28
CA LEU A 264 10.75 -2.98 -14.32
C LEU A 264 10.62 -2.04 -15.52
N GLN A 265 11.62 -1.21 -15.79
CA GLN A 265 11.65 -0.35 -16.98
C GLN A 265 11.55 -1.15 -18.28
N THR A 266 12.25 -2.30 -18.36
CA THR A 266 12.20 -3.18 -19.52
C THR A 266 10.81 -3.79 -19.70
N SER A 267 10.18 -4.25 -18.61
CA SER A 267 8.83 -4.79 -18.61
C SER A 267 7.78 -3.74 -19.01
N ILE A 268 7.85 -2.52 -18.44
CA ILE A 268 6.98 -1.40 -18.81
C ILE A 268 7.09 -1.11 -20.31
N LYS A 269 8.33 -0.99 -20.84
CA LYS A 269 8.55 -0.73 -22.25
C LYS A 269 8.00 -1.84 -23.14
N PHE A 270 8.21 -3.09 -22.76
CA PHE A 270 7.70 -4.24 -23.50
C PHE A 270 6.17 -4.24 -23.57
N LEU A 271 5.48 -4.06 -22.44
CA LEU A 271 4.01 -3.98 -22.40
C LEU A 271 3.46 -2.82 -23.25
N ARG A 272 4.12 -1.66 -23.22
CA ARG A 272 3.76 -0.50 -24.05
C ARG A 272 3.89 -0.81 -25.54
N GLN A 273 4.89 -1.59 -25.94
CA GLN A 273 5.15 -1.94 -27.34
C GLN A 273 4.22 -3.02 -27.89
N VAL A 274 3.90 -4.05 -27.09
CA VAL A 274 3.15 -5.22 -27.57
C VAL A 274 1.68 -4.90 -27.90
N GLY A 275 1.10 -3.83 -27.35
CA GLY A 275 -0.29 -3.46 -27.68
C GLY A 275 -0.73 -2.05 -27.28
N ALA A 276 0.20 -1.10 -27.16
CA ALA A 276 -0.11 0.26 -26.70
C ALA A 276 -0.83 0.28 -25.34
N TRP A 277 -0.43 -0.61 -24.43
CA TRP A 277 -1.07 -0.81 -23.12
C TRP A 277 -1.20 0.53 -22.36
N PRO A 278 -2.41 0.97 -21.96
CA PRO A 278 -2.59 2.25 -21.30
C PRO A 278 -1.86 2.29 -19.97
N VAL A 279 -1.21 3.42 -19.66
CA VAL A 279 -0.47 3.59 -18.40
C VAL A 279 -1.35 3.55 -17.16
N THR A 280 -2.67 3.61 -17.35
CA THR A 280 -3.72 3.60 -16.34
C THR A 280 -4.28 2.20 -16.07
N GLU A 281 -3.78 1.18 -16.77
CA GLU A 281 -4.26 -0.21 -16.65
C GLU A 281 -3.20 -1.07 -15.96
N GLN A 282 -3.64 -2.04 -15.16
CA GLN A 282 -2.74 -3.05 -14.63
C GLN A 282 -2.19 -3.92 -15.77
N PRO A 283 -0.96 -4.46 -15.67
CA PRO A 283 -0.03 -4.35 -14.53
C PRO A 283 0.85 -3.08 -14.53
N LEU A 284 0.69 -2.16 -15.50
CA LEU A 284 1.54 -0.96 -15.60
C LEU A 284 1.44 -0.04 -14.39
N VAL A 285 0.27 0.04 -13.74
CA VAL A 285 0.08 0.79 -12.50
C VAL A 285 1.00 0.26 -11.40
N SER A 286 0.91 -1.04 -11.08
CA SER A 286 1.75 -1.69 -10.07
C SER A 286 3.24 -1.66 -10.43
N LEU A 287 3.58 -1.89 -11.70
CA LEU A 287 4.97 -1.82 -12.17
C LEU A 287 5.59 -0.43 -11.96
N ARG A 288 4.79 0.63 -12.16
CA ARG A 288 5.27 2.00 -11.95
C ARG A 288 5.46 2.32 -10.48
N ASP A 289 4.57 1.85 -9.61
CA ASP A 289 4.72 2.01 -8.16
C ASP A 289 6.00 1.33 -7.66
N GLU A 290 6.26 0.10 -8.10
CA GLU A 290 7.47 -0.64 -7.76
C GLU A 290 8.73 0.00 -8.38
N LEU A 291 8.62 0.57 -9.59
CA LEU A 291 9.72 1.28 -10.23
C LEU A 291 10.10 2.53 -9.43
N ILE A 292 9.11 3.32 -9.00
CA ILE A 292 9.35 4.50 -8.15
C ILE A 292 10.08 4.08 -6.88
N ALA A 293 9.59 3.04 -6.18
CA ALA A 293 10.22 2.54 -4.97
C ALA A 293 11.67 2.08 -5.21
N SER A 294 11.90 1.32 -6.28
CA SER A 294 13.23 0.81 -6.66
C SER A 294 14.22 1.92 -7.01
N LEU A 295 13.79 2.94 -7.74
CA LEU A 295 14.64 4.10 -8.10
C LEU A 295 15.03 4.91 -6.87
N LEU A 296 14.07 5.17 -5.97
CA LEU A 296 14.34 5.88 -4.72
C LEU A 296 15.25 5.08 -3.79
N ALA A 297 15.12 3.76 -3.77
CA ALA A 297 16.03 2.87 -3.04
C ALA A 297 17.45 2.87 -3.62
N ASP A 298 17.60 3.00 -4.94
CA ASP A 298 18.89 3.17 -5.65
C ASP A 298 19.47 4.59 -5.55
N GLN A 299 18.81 5.52 -4.82
CA GLN A 299 19.15 6.94 -4.76
C GLN A 299 19.04 7.70 -6.09
N ASP A 300 18.41 7.12 -7.13
CA ASP A 300 18.06 7.83 -8.37
C ASP A 300 16.78 8.65 -8.14
N ILE A 301 16.92 9.71 -7.34
CA ILE A 301 15.82 10.57 -6.91
C ILE A 301 15.19 11.28 -8.11
N SER A 302 16.00 11.62 -9.12
CA SER A 302 15.55 12.35 -10.28
C SER A 302 14.66 11.51 -11.20
N SER A 303 15.04 10.25 -11.49
CA SER A 303 14.15 9.34 -12.23
C SER A 303 12.92 9.00 -11.40
N GLY A 304 13.09 8.76 -10.10
CA GLY A 304 11.99 8.51 -9.17
C GLY A 304 10.95 9.65 -9.17
N PHE A 305 11.41 10.90 -9.22
CA PHE A 305 10.56 12.08 -9.29
C PHE A 305 9.73 12.13 -10.59
N VAL A 306 10.38 11.93 -11.74
CA VAL A 306 9.68 11.92 -13.03
C VAL A 306 8.63 10.82 -13.06
N GLN A 307 8.96 9.62 -12.58
CA GLN A 307 8.03 8.50 -12.51
C GLN A 307 6.87 8.75 -11.54
N ALA A 308 7.13 9.37 -10.38
CA ALA A 308 6.09 9.79 -9.44
C ALA A 308 5.17 10.87 -10.03
N ALA A 309 5.72 11.78 -10.85
CA ALA A 309 4.94 12.79 -11.55
C ALA A 309 4.09 12.20 -12.67
N VAL A 310 4.59 11.20 -13.43
CA VAL A 310 3.77 10.42 -14.38
C VAL A 310 2.58 9.80 -13.64
N ARG A 311 2.82 9.17 -12.49
CA ARG A 311 1.76 8.58 -11.67
C ARG A 311 0.73 9.64 -11.25
N TYR A 312 1.18 10.75 -10.68
CA TYR A 312 0.30 11.81 -10.19
C TYR A 312 -0.52 12.49 -11.30
N LEU A 313 0.07 12.75 -12.47
CA LEU A 313 -0.57 13.51 -13.55
C LEU A 313 -1.36 12.65 -14.55
N ARG A 314 -1.01 11.37 -14.73
CA ARG A 314 -1.59 10.52 -15.78
C ARG A 314 -2.32 9.30 -15.23
N VAL A 315 -1.87 8.74 -14.10
CA VAL A 315 -2.41 7.48 -13.56
C VAL A 315 -3.47 7.75 -12.50
N ASP A 316 -3.12 8.48 -11.44
CA ASP A 316 -3.98 8.72 -10.29
C ASP A 316 -5.33 9.37 -10.64
N PRO A 317 -5.45 10.33 -11.58
CA PRO A 317 -6.73 10.92 -11.93
C PRO A 317 -7.71 9.94 -12.59
N VAL A 318 -7.20 8.86 -13.18
CA VAL A 318 -8.02 7.83 -13.84
C VAL A 318 -8.30 6.67 -12.89
N VAL A 319 -7.26 6.15 -12.23
CA VAL A 319 -7.36 5.00 -11.32
C VAL A 319 -8.08 5.37 -10.03
N TYR A 320 -7.81 6.57 -9.50
CA TYR A 320 -8.38 7.11 -8.27
C TYR A 320 -9.07 8.45 -8.55
N GLY A 321 -10.17 8.40 -9.32
CA GLY A 321 -10.86 9.59 -9.84
C GLY A 321 -11.24 10.63 -8.78
N ASN A 322 -11.50 10.21 -7.54
CA ASN A 322 -11.68 11.13 -6.42
C ASN A 322 -10.32 11.58 -5.86
N GLU A 323 -10.01 12.88 -5.93
CA GLU A 323 -8.79 13.47 -5.35
C GLU A 323 -8.61 13.17 -3.86
N ARG A 324 -9.71 12.97 -3.12
CA ARG A 324 -9.73 12.73 -1.68
C ARG A 324 -9.49 11.26 -1.31
N HIS A 325 -9.34 10.40 -2.31
CA HIS A 325 -9.04 8.98 -2.14
C HIS A 325 -7.72 8.81 -1.37
N PRO A 326 -7.63 7.92 -0.36
CA PRO A 326 -6.45 7.85 0.51
C PRO A 326 -5.17 7.50 -0.25
N VAL A 327 -5.25 6.61 -1.24
CA VAL A 327 -4.09 6.25 -2.07
C VAL A 327 -3.61 7.43 -2.90
N ARG A 328 -4.52 8.22 -3.49
CA ARG A 328 -4.17 9.41 -4.28
C ARG A 328 -3.55 10.51 -3.41
N GLN A 329 -4.06 10.69 -2.19
CA GLN A 329 -3.48 11.59 -1.20
C GLN A 329 -2.06 11.16 -0.79
N LEU A 330 -1.84 9.86 -0.59
CA LEU A 330 -0.51 9.29 -0.32
C LEU A 330 0.45 9.48 -1.51
N HIS A 331 0.00 9.24 -2.73
CA HIS A 331 0.81 9.42 -3.94
C HIS A 331 1.23 10.87 -4.16
N ALA A 332 0.30 11.81 -3.96
CA ALA A 332 0.57 13.24 -3.99
C ALA A 332 1.59 13.65 -2.91
N TYR A 333 1.42 13.16 -1.67
CA TYR A 333 2.39 13.40 -0.60
C TYR A 333 3.78 12.83 -0.94
N ALA A 334 3.84 11.62 -1.52
CA ALA A 334 5.08 11.02 -1.97
C ALA A 334 5.78 11.86 -3.06
N LEU A 335 5.03 12.37 -4.06
CA LEU A 335 5.56 13.28 -5.07
C LEU A 335 6.16 14.54 -4.43
N ALA A 336 5.44 15.18 -3.52
CA ALA A 336 5.93 16.37 -2.82
C ALA A 336 7.19 16.08 -2.00
N ARG A 337 7.25 14.93 -1.30
CA ARG A 337 8.46 14.51 -0.58
C ARG A 337 9.66 14.33 -1.50
N VAL A 338 9.47 13.65 -2.64
CA VAL A 338 10.56 13.43 -3.59
C VAL A 338 11.03 14.77 -4.18
N ALA A 339 10.10 15.69 -4.47
CA ALA A 339 10.43 17.04 -4.92
C ALA A 339 11.28 17.81 -3.89
N VAL A 340 10.93 17.72 -2.60
CA VAL A 340 11.75 18.31 -1.52
C VAL A 340 13.14 17.66 -1.44
N SER A 341 13.23 16.34 -1.62
CA SER A 341 14.52 15.63 -1.62
C SER A 341 15.44 16.04 -2.78
N LEU A 342 14.88 16.42 -3.93
CA LEU A 342 15.67 16.93 -5.06
C LEU A 342 16.36 18.26 -4.76
N ASP A 343 15.71 19.13 -4.00
CA ASP A 343 16.28 20.41 -3.56
C ASP A 343 17.52 20.21 -2.68
N TYR A 344 17.58 19.09 -1.95
CA TYR A 344 18.66 18.75 -1.03
C TYR A 344 19.94 18.18 -1.70
N GLY A 345 19.96 17.97 -3.02
CA GLY A 345 21.19 17.70 -3.77
C GLY A 345 21.69 16.25 -3.77
N ALA A 346 20.81 15.27 -4.02
CA ALA A 346 21.23 13.86 -4.23
C ALA A 346 21.57 13.51 -5.69
N ASP A 347 21.14 14.32 -6.66
CA ASP A 347 21.55 14.19 -8.06
C ASP A 347 21.54 15.58 -8.71
N GLY A 348 22.46 15.84 -9.62
CA GLY A 348 22.54 17.11 -10.33
C GLY A 348 21.30 17.37 -11.20
N GLY A 349 20.21 17.84 -10.59
CA GLY A 349 18.95 18.24 -11.23
C GLY A 349 18.22 17.13 -12.00
N ALA A 350 16.88 17.12 -11.92
CA ALA A 350 16.03 16.26 -12.75
C ALA A 350 16.27 16.44 -14.28
N THR A 351 16.94 17.53 -14.66
CA THR A 351 17.29 17.96 -16.02
C THR A 351 18.23 17.02 -16.79
N SER A 352 19.13 16.30 -16.09
CA SER A 352 20.14 15.46 -16.74
C SER A 352 19.54 14.22 -17.44
N LEU A 353 18.48 13.63 -16.87
CA LEU A 353 17.98 12.29 -17.24
C LEU A 353 17.19 12.22 -18.56
N LEU A 354 16.68 13.34 -19.05
CA LEU A 354 15.94 13.39 -20.31
C LEU A 354 16.69 14.12 -21.43
N GLY A 355 17.97 14.45 -21.23
CA GLY A 355 18.79 15.19 -22.21
C GLY A 355 18.31 16.62 -22.43
N MET A 356 17.66 17.23 -21.43
CA MET A 356 17.16 18.61 -21.47
C MET A 356 18.08 19.49 -20.63
N VAL A 357 19.12 20.02 -21.26
CA VAL A 357 20.11 20.89 -20.60
C VAL A 357 19.47 22.20 -20.08
N ASP A 358 18.27 22.57 -20.57
CA ASP A 358 17.68 23.89 -20.37
C ASP A 358 16.36 23.95 -19.56
N MET A 359 15.84 22.82 -19.06
CA MET A 359 14.57 22.79 -18.31
C MET A 359 14.75 22.70 -16.80
N ARG A 360 15.45 23.68 -16.20
CA ARG A 360 15.57 23.73 -14.73
C ARG A 360 14.18 23.91 -14.11
N THR A 361 13.74 22.91 -13.35
CA THR A 361 12.53 22.98 -12.53
C THR A 361 12.86 23.62 -11.18
N GLU A 362 11.84 24.15 -10.51
CA GLU A 362 11.85 24.55 -9.09
C GLU A 362 11.06 23.51 -8.27
N PRO A 363 11.67 22.38 -7.87
CA PRO A 363 10.97 21.30 -7.16
C PRO A 363 10.24 21.77 -5.89
N MET A 364 10.77 22.78 -5.21
CA MET A 364 10.15 23.35 -4.01
C MET A 364 8.81 24.05 -4.28
N LEU A 365 8.63 24.72 -5.43
CA LEU A 365 7.34 25.30 -5.80
C LEU A 365 6.31 24.22 -6.13
N LEU A 366 6.72 23.15 -6.82
CA LEU A 366 5.87 22.00 -7.10
C LEU A 366 5.46 21.31 -5.79
N ALA A 367 6.41 21.06 -4.89
CA ALA A 367 6.14 20.51 -3.57
C ALA A 367 5.13 21.36 -2.80
N TRP A 368 5.32 22.68 -2.77
CA TRP A 368 4.39 23.61 -2.12
C TRP A 368 3.00 23.54 -2.73
N SER A 369 2.88 23.55 -4.07
CA SER A 369 1.61 23.49 -4.78
C SER A 369 0.84 22.21 -4.46
N VAL A 370 1.51 21.05 -4.47
CA VAL A 370 0.90 19.75 -4.12
C VAL A 370 0.49 19.73 -2.64
N LEU A 371 1.36 20.17 -1.73
CA LEU A 371 1.07 20.17 -0.29
C LEU A 371 -0.05 21.14 0.09
N SER A 372 -0.10 22.32 -0.53
CA SER A 372 -1.21 23.27 -0.35
C SER A 372 -2.53 22.62 -0.71
N ARG A 373 -2.59 21.92 -1.85
CA ARG A 373 -3.80 21.20 -2.27
C ARG A 373 -4.20 20.08 -1.31
N LEU A 374 -3.23 19.36 -0.74
CA LEU A 374 -3.51 18.34 0.27
C LEU A 374 -4.06 18.93 1.57
N VAL A 375 -3.53 20.08 2.00
CA VAL A 375 -4.04 20.82 3.18
C VAL A 375 -5.45 21.35 2.91
N GLU A 376 -5.71 21.91 1.73
CA GLU A 376 -7.07 22.36 1.35
C GLU A 376 -8.11 21.26 1.40
N LEU A 377 -7.74 20.03 1.01
CA LEU A 377 -8.64 18.88 0.95
C LEU A 377 -8.75 18.12 2.28
N GLU A 378 -7.99 18.50 3.30
CA GLU A 378 -7.71 17.63 4.44
C GLU A 378 -8.96 17.22 5.23
N ASP A 379 -9.96 18.11 5.37
CA ASP A 379 -11.18 17.83 6.14
C ASP A 379 -12.06 16.78 5.47
N GLU A 380 -12.05 16.75 4.14
CA GLU A 380 -12.82 15.83 3.30
C GLU A 380 -11.98 14.61 2.86
N ALA A 381 -10.65 14.64 3.08
CA ALA A 381 -9.74 13.56 2.73
C ALA A 381 -9.97 12.31 3.59
N CYS A 382 -9.94 11.16 2.93
CA CYS A 382 -10.13 9.84 3.53
C CYS A 382 -8.86 9.33 4.25
N THR A 383 -8.07 10.22 4.85
CA THR A 383 -6.76 9.91 5.46
C THR A 383 -6.81 10.00 6.99
N VAL A 384 -5.92 9.26 7.67
CA VAL A 384 -5.88 9.21 9.14
C VAL A 384 -5.29 10.48 9.78
N PRO A 385 -5.60 10.80 11.05
CA PRO A 385 -5.13 12.02 11.70
C PRO A 385 -3.60 12.23 11.68
N SER A 386 -2.79 11.19 11.94
CA SER A 386 -1.33 11.30 11.86
C SER A 386 -0.82 11.62 10.45
N PHE A 387 -1.48 11.10 9.41
CA PHE A 387 -1.12 11.45 8.03
C PHE A 387 -1.37 12.93 7.77
N LYS A 388 -2.52 13.48 8.20
CA LYS A 388 -2.82 14.93 8.08
C LYS A 388 -1.77 15.79 8.79
N ARG A 389 -1.35 15.39 10.00
CA ARG A 389 -0.26 16.08 10.73
C ARG A 389 1.06 16.02 9.98
N MET A 390 1.37 14.88 9.37
CA MET A 390 2.59 14.72 8.56
C MET A 390 2.59 15.62 7.32
N VAL A 391 1.45 15.71 6.61
CA VAL A 391 1.28 16.63 5.48
C VAL A 391 1.46 18.08 5.92
N ARG A 392 0.77 18.52 6.98
CA ARG A 392 0.89 19.89 7.50
C ARG A 392 2.31 20.22 7.92
N TRP A 393 3.01 19.30 8.58
CA TRP A 393 4.40 19.51 8.98
C TRP A 393 5.30 19.75 7.76
N LEU A 394 5.18 18.94 6.71
CA LEU A 394 5.97 19.12 5.49
C LEU A 394 5.57 20.40 4.75
N PHE A 395 4.27 20.74 4.72
CA PHE A 395 3.78 21.99 4.16
C PHE A 395 4.39 23.20 4.86
N ASP A 396 4.38 23.23 6.20
CA ASP A 396 4.95 24.30 6.99
C ASP A 396 6.46 24.44 6.74
N ASP A 397 7.20 23.32 6.74
CA ASP A 397 8.64 23.30 6.43
C ASP A 397 8.95 23.84 5.02
N VAL A 398 8.20 23.42 4.00
CA VAL A 398 8.34 23.94 2.63
C VAL A 398 7.99 25.42 2.57
N ASN A 399 6.92 25.84 3.25
CA ASN A 399 6.48 27.23 3.29
C ASN A 399 7.52 28.14 3.96
N GLU A 400 8.12 27.72 5.09
CA GLU A 400 9.19 28.47 5.76
C GLU A 400 10.41 28.67 4.85
N ARG A 401 10.81 27.64 4.10
CA ARG A 401 11.98 27.75 3.20
C ARG A 401 11.75 28.72 2.06
N LEU A 402 10.54 28.75 1.52
CA LEU A 402 10.18 29.68 0.46
C LEU A 402 9.98 31.12 0.97
N LYS A 403 9.88 31.37 2.29
CA LYS A 403 9.83 32.74 2.83
C LYS A 403 11.10 33.55 2.59
N GLY A 404 12.22 32.89 2.31
CA GLY A 404 13.47 33.57 1.91
C GLY A 404 13.38 34.27 0.55
N ASP A 405 12.33 34.00 -0.24
CA ASP A 405 12.06 34.61 -1.53
C ASP A 405 11.32 35.96 -1.39
N LYS A 406 11.47 36.85 -2.37
CA LYS A 406 10.89 38.20 -2.37
C LYS A 406 9.35 38.21 -2.43
N ARG A 407 8.72 37.09 -2.80
CA ARG A 407 7.26 36.92 -2.91
C ARG A 407 6.83 35.66 -2.20
N LYS A 408 5.68 35.69 -1.50
CA LYS A 408 5.14 34.49 -0.85
C LYS A 408 4.73 33.48 -1.93
N PRO A 409 4.85 32.17 -1.68
CA PRO A 409 4.49 31.13 -2.66
C PRO A 409 3.09 31.29 -3.25
N LYS A 410 2.11 31.60 -2.40
CA LYS A 410 0.72 31.85 -2.81
C LYS A 410 0.54 33.03 -3.78
N ASP A 411 1.50 33.96 -3.82
CA ASP A 411 1.49 35.12 -4.70
C ASP A 411 2.32 34.87 -5.98
N ARG A 412 2.80 33.62 -6.19
CA ARG A 412 3.60 33.15 -7.34
C ARG A 412 2.82 32.21 -8.26
N GLU A 413 1.51 32.43 -8.45
CA GLU A 413 0.64 31.57 -9.28
C GLU A 413 1.18 31.36 -10.71
N ASP A 414 1.69 32.42 -11.34
CA ASP A 414 2.27 32.33 -12.68
C ASP A 414 3.54 31.46 -12.73
N ASP A 415 4.34 31.46 -11.67
CA ASP A 415 5.56 30.65 -11.59
C ASP A 415 5.19 29.19 -11.35
N ILE A 416 4.25 28.93 -10.44
CA ILE A 416 3.70 27.58 -10.20
C ILE A 416 3.12 27.00 -11.49
N ARG A 417 2.35 27.80 -12.26
CA ARG A 417 1.83 27.37 -13.57
C ARG A 417 2.93 26.98 -14.53
N LYS A 418 3.98 27.79 -14.66
CA LYS A 418 5.14 27.48 -15.53
C LYS A 418 5.89 26.23 -15.07
N GLU A 419 6.01 26.00 -13.77
CA GLU A 419 6.63 24.77 -13.25
C GLU A 419 5.80 23.52 -13.57
N TRP A 420 4.48 23.61 -13.50
CA TRP A 420 3.60 22.53 -13.96
C TRP A 420 3.68 22.33 -15.48
N GLU A 421 3.72 23.38 -16.29
CA GLU A 421 3.93 23.28 -17.76
C GLU A 421 5.25 22.55 -18.08
N LYS A 422 6.33 22.84 -17.35
CA LYS A 422 7.59 22.10 -17.47
C LYS A 422 7.42 20.63 -17.08
N MET A 423 6.69 20.35 -15.99
CA MET A 423 6.45 18.99 -15.52
C MET A 423 5.62 18.18 -16.53
N GLU A 424 4.61 18.78 -17.16
CA GLU A 424 3.81 18.16 -18.21
C GLU A 424 4.69 17.70 -19.39
N LEU A 425 5.57 18.58 -19.88
CA LEU A 425 6.52 18.25 -20.96
C LEU A 425 7.48 17.11 -20.57
N LEU A 426 7.96 17.09 -19.33
CA LEU A 426 8.83 16.03 -18.81
C LEU A 426 8.10 14.69 -18.71
N VAL A 427 6.84 14.70 -18.24
CA VAL A 427 5.97 13.51 -18.19
C VAL A 427 5.71 12.97 -19.59
N ASP A 428 5.34 13.82 -20.54
CA ASP A 428 5.07 13.40 -21.91
C ASP A 428 6.31 12.79 -22.56
N ARG A 429 7.48 13.37 -22.35
CA ARG A 429 8.75 12.83 -22.87
C ARG A 429 9.12 11.50 -22.17
N ALA A 430 8.86 11.37 -20.88
CA ALA A 430 9.08 10.11 -20.16
C ALA A 430 8.22 8.98 -20.76
N LEU A 431 6.93 9.26 -20.99
CA LEU A 431 6.01 8.32 -21.62
C LEU A 431 6.38 8.00 -23.07
N GLN A 432 6.88 8.97 -23.84
CA GLN A 432 7.37 8.73 -25.20
C GLN A 432 8.55 7.75 -25.23
N LYS A 433 9.42 7.76 -24.22
CA LYS A 433 10.55 6.80 -24.12
C LYS A 433 10.10 5.39 -23.75
N GLU A 434 8.91 5.24 -23.19
CA GLU A 434 8.31 3.96 -22.86
C GLU A 434 7.62 3.32 -24.08
N ASN A 435 7.39 4.07 -25.16
CA ASN A 435 6.76 3.59 -26.40
C ASN A 435 7.72 2.86 -27.35
#